data_AF-A0AAN6TF47-F1
#
_entry.id   AF-A0AAN6TF47-F1
#
_cell.length_a   1.000
_cell.length_b   1.000
_cell.length_c   1.000
_cell.angle_alpha   90.00
_cell.angle_beta   90.00
_cell.angle_gamma   90.00
#
_symmetry.space_group_name_H-M   'P 1'
#
loop_
_entity.id
_entity.type
_entity.pdbx_description
1 polymer ?
#
loop_
_entity_poly.entity_id
_entity_poly.type
_entity_poly.pdbx_seq_one_letter_code
_entity_poly.pdbx_strand_id
1 'polypeptide(L)'
;MKLSIALSLLPLLAHGSPVAVFAPESSPLELEARADKTCQVTTSNVNCRAGAGTGYRVVRLIQPGVGFGVRCKAKGEWIIDTDIWDWIPGWSCWVTAHYTNYGCESNVPWC
;
A
#
# COMPACT_ATOMS: atom_id res chain seq x y z
N MET A 1 64.65 8.63 50.99
CA MET A 1 63.92 9.79 51.57
C MET A 1 62.55 9.81 50.88
N LYS A 2 61.53 9.15 51.44
CA LYS A 2 60.48 9.67 52.35
C LYS A 2 59.70 10.89 51.82
N LEU A 3 58.39 10.65 51.60
CA LEU A 3 57.23 11.57 51.63
C LEU A 3 57.07 12.56 50.45
N SER A 4 55.88 12.87 49.93
CA SER A 4 54.56 13.03 50.57
C SER A 4 53.39 12.76 49.62
N ILE A 5 52.29 12.27 50.20
CA ILE A 5 50.93 12.27 49.65
C ILE A 5 50.29 13.63 49.93
N ALA A 6 49.59 14.21 48.95
CA ALA A 6 48.59 15.25 49.19
C ALA A 6 47.34 14.94 48.37
N LEU A 7 46.30 14.51 49.08
CA LEU A 7 44.96 14.29 48.58
C LEU A 7 44.17 15.59 48.75
N SER A 8 43.76 16.23 47.66
CA SER A 8 42.85 17.38 47.68
C SER A 8 41.56 17.03 46.93
N LEU A 9 40.51 16.74 47.70
CA LEU A 9 39.13 16.71 47.23
C LEU A 9 38.61 18.15 47.14
N LEU A 10 37.97 18.53 46.04
CA LEU A 10 36.92 19.55 46.04
C LEU A 10 35.87 19.18 44.97
N PRO A 11 34.58 19.10 45.32
CA PRO A 11 33.51 18.73 44.40
C PRO A 11 32.95 19.99 43.73
N LEU A 12 32.55 19.95 42.46
CA LEU A 12 31.57 20.92 41.94
C LEU A 12 30.86 20.43 40.67
N LEU A 13 29.54 20.27 40.84
CA LEU A 13 28.45 20.41 39.88
C LEU A 13 28.38 19.46 38.68
N ALA A 14 27.51 18.47 38.90
CA ALA A 14 26.77 17.75 37.87
C ALA A 14 26.19 18.71 36.83
N HIS A 15 26.66 18.60 35.59
CA HIS A 15 25.92 19.08 34.43
C HIS A 15 25.15 17.88 33.88
N GLY A 16 23.98 17.65 34.47
CA GLY A 16 22.96 16.83 33.84
C GLY A 16 22.52 17.50 32.55
N SER A 17 22.71 16.81 31.44
CA SER A 17 21.85 16.98 30.27
C SER A 17 21.48 15.58 29.79
N PRO A 18 20.20 15.20 29.87
CA PRO A 18 19.76 13.90 29.42
C PRO A 18 19.85 13.88 27.90
N VAL A 19 20.84 13.19 27.35
CA VAL A 19 20.60 12.60 26.03
C VAL A 19 19.82 11.34 26.31
N ALA A 20 18.51 11.52 26.50
CA ALA A 20 17.58 10.51 26.07
C ALA A 20 17.93 10.24 24.62
N VAL A 21 18.73 9.20 24.38
CA VAL A 21 18.78 8.58 23.07
C VAL A 21 17.37 8.07 22.90
N PHE A 22 16.54 8.88 22.25
CA PHE A 22 15.36 8.42 21.58
C PHE A 22 15.89 7.36 20.61
N ALA A 23 15.89 6.11 21.10
CA ALA A 23 15.85 4.95 20.25
C ALA A 23 14.82 5.28 19.16
N PRO A 24 15.15 5.05 17.88
CA PRO A 24 14.29 5.46 16.79
C PRO A 24 12.89 4.95 17.09
N GLU A 25 11.96 5.89 17.21
CA GLU A 25 10.54 5.59 17.20
C GLU A 25 10.31 4.88 15.88
N SER A 26 10.27 3.54 15.94
CA SER A 26 9.80 2.71 14.85
C SER A 26 8.32 3.06 14.70
N SER A 27 8.04 4.13 13.97
CA SER A 27 6.71 4.40 13.48
C SER A 27 6.21 3.10 12.84
N PRO A 28 5.00 2.62 13.15
CA PRO A 28 4.42 1.41 12.56
C PRO A 28 4.01 1.62 11.09
N LEU A 29 4.83 2.34 10.31
CA LEU A 29 4.64 2.62 8.89
C LEU A 29 5.49 1.71 8.00
N GLU A 30 6.21 0.74 8.57
CA GLU A 30 6.83 -0.34 7.81
C GLU A 30 5.75 -1.32 7.31
N LEU A 31 5.15 -0.96 6.18
CA LEU A 31 4.86 -1.88 5.09
C LEU A 31 3.94 -3.08 5.42
N GLU A 32 2.73 -2.81 5.90
CA GLU A 32 1.64 -3.75 5.68
C GLU A 32 1.33 -3.75 4.17
N ALA A 33 1.94 -4.68 3.43
CA ALA A 33 1.51 -5.00 2.07
C ALA A 33 0.04 -5.41 2.16
N ARG A 34 -0.88 -4.48 1.87
CA ARG A 34 -2.31 -4.77 1.89
C ARG A 34 -2.56 -5.92 0.92
N ALA A 35 -3.09 -7.02 1.43
CA ALA A 35 -3.51 -8.14 0.61
C ALA A 35 -4.49 -7.65 -0.46
N ASP A 36 -4.35 -8.17 -1.68
CA ASP A 36 -5.26 -7.82 -2.77
C ASP A 36 -6.69 -8.27 -2.40
N LYS A 37 -7.67 -7.44 -2.74
CA LYS A 37 -9.08 -7.76 -2.58
C LYS A 37 -9.48 -8.79 -3.62
N THR A 38 -9.99 -9.95 -3.20
CA THR A 38 -10.56 -10.91 -4.14
C THR A 38 -11.87 -10.39 -4.72
N CYS A 39 -11.92 -10.27 -6.05
CA CYS A 39 -13.10 -9.91 -6.83
C CYS A 39 -13.30 -10.91 -7.97
N GLN A 40 -14.43 -10.79 -8.67
CA GLN A 40 -14.74 -11.55 -9.88
C GLN A 40 -15.59 -10.68 -10.81
N VAL A 41 -15.60 -11.01 -12.10
CA VAL A 41 -16.58 -10.44 -13.03
C VAL A 41 -17.90 -11.23 -12.98
N THR A 42 -19.01 -10.53 -13.16
CA THR A 42 -20.37 -11.09 -13.08
C THR A 42 -20.98 -11.43 -14.45
N THR A 43 -20.34 -10.98 -15.53
CA THR A 43 -20.78 -11.18 -16.92
C THR A 43 -19.69 -11.84 -17.76
N SER A 44 -20.07 -12.36 -18.93
CA SER A 44 -19.15 -13.04 -19.84
C SER A 44 -18.37 -12.09 -20.74
N ASN A 45 -17.17 -12.52 -21.14
CA ASN A 45 -16.31 -11.84 -22.13
C ASN A 45 -15.85 -10.42 -21.74
N VAL A 46 -15.56 -10.21 -20.45
CA VAL A 46 -15.05 -8.92 -19.98
C VAL A 46 -13.57 -8.78 -20.34
N ASN A 47 -13.20 -7.66 -20.95
CA ASN A 47 -11.82 -7.38 -21.32
C ASN A 47 -11.04 -6.80 -20.13
N CYS A 48 -9.93 -7.45 -19.77
CA CYS A 48 -8.89 -6.83 -18.97
C CYS A 48 -7.87 -6.15 -19.89
N ARG A 49 -7.59 -4.87 -19.66
CA ARG A 49 -6.88 -3.99 -20.60
C ARG A 49 -5.58 -3.44 -20.02
N ALA A 50 -4.66 -3.05 -20.88
CA ALA A 50 -3.36 -2.54 -20.44
C ALA A 50 -3.43 -1.17 -19.73
N GLY A 51 -4.58 -0.49 -19.78
CA GLY A 51 -4.86 0.76 -19.10
C GLY A 51 -6.34 0.91 -18.80
N ALA A 52 -6.68 1.92 -18.00
CA ALA A 52 -8.04 2.23 -17.54
C ALA A 52 -8.89 2.88 -18.65
N GLY A 53 -9.17 2.12 -19.72
CA GLY A 53 -9.97 2.59 -20.86
C GLY A 53 -10.07 1.55 -21.97
N THR A 54 -11.08 1.67 -22.83
CA THR A 54 -11.35 0.78 -23.95
C THR A 54 -10.39 0.97 -25.13
N GLY A 55 -9.73 2.13 -25.22
CA GLY A 55 -8.66 2.39 -26.19
C GLY A 55 -7.36 1.62 -25.94
N TYR A 56 -7.16 1.06 -24.75
CA TYR A 56 -5.98 0.25 -24.44
C TYR A 56 -6.12 -1.18 -24.96
N ARG A 57 -5.01 -1.78 -25.39
CA ARG A 57 -4.98 -3.18 -25.85
C ARG A 57 -5.56 -4.13 -24.81
N VAL A 58 -6.24 -5.17 -25.28
CA VAL A 58 -6.70 -6.27 -24.42
C VAL A 58 -5.50 -7.10 -23.99
N VAL A 59 -5.37 -7.34 -22.69
CA VAL A 59 -4.37 -8.23 -22.09
C VAL A 59 -4.94 -9.64 -21.96
N ARG A 60 -6.21 -9.74 -21.56
CA ARG A 60 -6.90 -11.02 -21.33
C ARG A 60 -8.42 -10.83 -21.37
N LEU A 61 -9.13 -11.89 -21.76
CA LEU A 61 -10.57 -12.05 -21.53
C LEU A 61 -10.82 -12.75 -20.19
N ILE A 62 -11.73 -12.20 -19.38
CA ILE A 62 -12.14 -12.74 -18.08
C ILE A 62 -13.50 -13.43 -18.25
N GLN A 63 -13.57 -14.69 -17.83
CA GLN A 63 -14.81 -15.46 -17.77
C GLN A 63 -15.56 -15.18 -16.45
N PRO A 64 -16.89 -15.28 -16.42
CA PRO A 64 -17.67 -15.00 -15.22
C PRO A 64 -17.31 -15.99 -14.10
N GLY A 65 -17.26 -15.50 -12.86
CA GLY A 65 -16.92 -16.31 -11.69
C GLY A 65 -15.43 -16.63 -11.50
N VAL A 66 -14.55 -16.23 -12.44
CA VAL A 66 -13.10 -16.32 -12.23
C VAL A 66 -12.69 -15.28 -11.19
N GLY A 67 -12.16 -15.73 -10.06
CA GLY A 67 -11.63 -14.87 -9.00
C GLY A 67 -10.24 -14.29 -9.34
N PHE A 68 -10.01 -13.03 -8.98
CA PHE A 68 -8.74 -12.33 -9.12
C PHE A 68 -8.52 -11.31 -7.99
N GLY A 69 -7.25 -10.98 -7.74
CA GLY A 69 -6.89 -9.96 -6.76
C GLY A 69 -6.89 -8.56 -7.37
N VAL A 70 -7.59 -7.62 -6.72
CA VAL A 70 -7.58 -6.19 -7.01
C VAL A 70 -6.77 -5.46 -5.95
N ARG A 71 -5.75 -4.71 -6.37
CA ARG A 71 -4.85 -4.01 -5.44
C ARG A 71 -5.27 -2.58 -5.15
N CYS A 72 -5.67 -1.88 -6.19
CA CYS A 72 -6.09 -0.49 -6.11
C CYS A 72 -7.04 -0.17 -7.26
N LYS A 73 -7.71 0.97 -7.18
CA LYS A 73 -8.64 1.48 -8.19
C LYS A 73 -8.19 2.82 -8.72
N ALA A 74 -8.53 3.15 -9.96
CA ALA A 74 -8.22 4.44 -10.56
C ALA A 74 -9.41 4.98 -11.35
N LYS A 75 -9.37 6.28 -11.60
CA LYS A 75 -10.24 6.93 -12.59
C LYS A 75 -9.74 6.61 -13.98
N GLY A 76 -10.67 6.32 -14.90
CA GLY A 76 -10.39 6.03 -16.30
C GLY A 76 -11.52 6.47 -17.20
N GLU A 77 -11.68 5.79 -18.33
CA GLU A 77 -12.80 6.01 -19.23
C GLU A 77 -14.14 5.73 -18.54
N TRP A 78 -15.13 6.58 -18.79
CA TRP A 78 -16.50 6.38 -18.30
C TRP A 78 -17.17 5.23 -19.05
N ILE A 79 -17.49 4.15 -18.35
CA ILE A 79 -18.18 2.97 -18.86
C ILE A 79 -19.54 2.87 -18.18
N ILE A 80 -20.60 3.13 -18.96
CA ILE A 80 -22.02 3.01 -18.57
C ILE A 80 -22.37 3.90 -17.37
N ASP A 81 -22.05 3.48 -16.15
CA ASP A 81 -22.41 4.12 -14.88
C ASP A 81 -21.20 4.44 -13.98
N THR A 82 -19.98 4.12 -14.41
CA THR A 82 -18.77 4.36 -13.61
C THR A 82 -17.54 4.66 -14.47
N ASP A 83 -16.64 5.47 -13.94
CA ASP A 83 -15.30 5.75 -14.45
C ASP A 83 -14.22 5.05 -13.61
N ILE A 84 -14.61 4.10 -12.76
CA ILE A 84 -13.70 3.35 -11.90
C ILE A 84 -13.19 2.12 -12.62
N TRP A 85 -11.88 1.91 -12.50
CA TRP A 85 -11.17 0.75 -13.03
C TRP A 85 -10.31 0.10 -11.95
N ASP A 86 -10.34 -1.23 -11.91
CA ASP A 86 -9.66 -2.08 -10.94
C ASP A 86 -8.33 -2.58 -11.48
N TRP A 87 -7.25 -2.32 -10.76
CA TRP A 87 -5.92 -2.83 -11.09
C TRP A 87 -5.74 -4.27 -10.58
N ILE A 88 -5.47 -5.18 -11.51
CA ILE A 88 -5.19 -6.59 -11.25
C ILE A 88 -3.67 -6.83 -11.41
N PRO A 89 -2.87 -6.75 -10.34
CA PRO A 89 -1.41 -6.87 -10.43
C PRO A 89 -0.97 -8.24 -10.96
N GLY A 90 -1.68 -9.31 -10.60
CA GLY A 90 -1.35 -10.67 -11.05
C GLY A 90 -1.43 -10.87 -12.57
N TRP A 91 -2.18 -10.03 -13.27
CA TRP A 91 -2.32 -10.07 -14.73
C TRP A 91 -1.81 -8.82 -15.43
N SER A 92 -1.36 -7.83 -14.66
CA SER A 92 -0.88 -6.54 -15.16
C SER A 92 -1.90 -5.87 -16.09
N CYS A 93 -3.16 -5.79 -15.65
CA CYS A 93 -4.24 -5.21 -16.44
C CYS A 93 -5.35 -4.58 -15.58
N TRP A 94 -6.20 -3.80 -16.23
CA TRP A 94 -7.32 -3.07 -15.66
C TRP A 94 -8.64 -3.65 -16.14
N VAL A 95 -9.60 -3.79 -15.24
CA VAL A 95 -10.99 -4.12 -15.56
C VAL A 95 -11.91 -3.01 -15.06
N THR A 96 -12.97 -2.67 -15.79
CA THR A 96 -13.93 -1.66 -15.31
C THR A 96 -14.74 -2.21 -14.13
N ALA A 97 -14.92 -1.38 -13.10
CA ALA A 97 -15.74 -1.71 -11.93
C ALA A 97 -17.21 -1.97 -12.27
N HIS A 98 -17.68 -1.53 -13.45
CA HIS A 98 -19.03 -1.82 -13.92
C HIS A 98 -19.31 -3.33 -13.98
N TYR A 99 -18.30 -4.14 -14.29
CA TYR A 99 -18.45 -5.59 -14.46
C TYR A 99 -17.98 -6.40 -13.25
N THR A 100 -17.37 -5.79 -12.23
CA THR A 100 -16.94 -6.50 -11.02
C THR A 100 -18.10 -6.70 -10.05
N ASN A 101 -18.00 -7.71 -9.19
CA ASN A 101 -19.04 -7.99 -8.21
C ASN A 101 -19.23 -6.83 -7.22
N TYR A 102 -20.44 -6.74 -6.66
CA TYR A 102 -20.73 -5.76 -5.62
C TYR A 102 -19.72 -5.83 -4.46
N GLY A 103 -19.25 -4.66 -4.02
CA GLY A 103 -18.28 -4.53 -2.94
C GLY A 103 -16.82 -4.80 -3.33
N CYS A 104 -16.50 -4.97 -4.62
CA CYS A 104 -15.11 -5.03 -5.08
C CYS A 104 -14.37 -3.76 -4.66
N GLU A 105 -14.95 -2.58 -4.90
CA GLU A 105 -14.37 -1.27 -4.55
C GLU A 105 -14.24 -0.96 -3.06
N SER A 106 -14.85 -1.79 -2.20
CA SER A 106 -14.91 -1.56 -0.77
C SER A 106 -13.56 -1.85 -0.12
N ASN A 107 -12.96 -0.81 0.47
CA ASN A 107 -11.64 -0.83 1.10
C ASN A 107 -10.48 -1.14 0.13
N VAL A 108 -10.71 -0.97 -1.17
CA VAL A 108 -9.65 -0.92 -2.19
C VAL A 108 -9.13 0.54 -2.29
N PRO A 109 -7.82 0.76 -2.05
CA PRO A 109 -7.23 2.11 -2.11
C PRO A 109 -7.17 2.64 -3.54
N TRP A 110 -6.96 3.95 -3.69
CA TRP A 110 -6.67 4.54 -5.00
C TRP A 110 -5.24 4.21 -5.44
N CYS A 111 -5.07 3.91 -6.73
CA CYS A 111 -3.84 4.15 -7.44
C CYS A 111 -3.78 5.66 -7.78
#